data_AF-A0A5P8K3E5-F1
#
_entry.id   AF-A0A5P8K3E5-F1
#
_cell.length_a   1.000
_cell.length_b   1.000
_cell.length_c   1.000
_cell.angle_alpha   90.00
_cell.angle_beta   90.00
_cell.angle_gamma   90.00
#
_symmetry.space_group_name_H-M   'P 1'
#
loop_
_entity.id
_entity.type
_entity.pdbx_description
1 polymer ?
#
loop_
_entity_poly.entity_id
_entity_poly.type
_entity_poly.pdbx_seq_one_letter_code
_entity_poly.pdbx_strand_id
1 'polypeptide(L)'
;MTEERLVVWAQAVQRADEIAALGHHPADSWDGRAIRGVLAVTLLVLATRQKRPVEEVDTGSALWHLAQGPTMVYELGDGLQLAADVTRAEWAWLIRSWPREPSLANSDGMPRGIGRGSPLPAVDVVTHWAGSAVQAALATERPAGLTPRTRVQVIGGEDEGRTGEVVAPAWLMDDENRTVMAGPPTGYEVVFTIPPGQGVARRAVMPIRDGEIRIEAPGSHGEHVIIRAKDLEPEEPVSASQ
;
A
#
# COMPACT_ATOMS: atom_id res chain seq x y z
N MET A 1 23.70 15.62 -18.13
CA MET A 1 23.37 14.29 -17.55
C MET A 1 23.14 14.33 -16.04
N THR A 2 23.88 15.10 -15.24
CA THR A 2 23.69 15.13 -13.77
C THR A 2 22.40 15.84 -13.34
N GLU A 3 22.05 16.96 -13.99
CA GLU A 3 20.87 17.77 -13.65
C GLU A 3 19.54 17.04 -13.94
N GLU A 4 19.43 16.41 -15.10
CA GLU A 4 18.26 15.59 -15.49
C GLU A 4 18.00 14.47 -14.46
N ARG A 5 19.05 13.77 -14.01
CA ARG A 5 18.90 12.72 -12.99
C ARG A 5 18.43 13.25 -11.63
N LEU A 6 18.80 14.48 -11.28
CA LEU A 6 18.33 15.12 -10.05
C LEU A 6 16.84 15.47 -10.15
N VAL A 7 16.39 15.95 -11.31
CA VAL A 7 14.97 16.25 -11.57
C VAL A 7 14.11 14.98 -11.45
N VAL A 8 14.53 13.88 -12.09
CA VAL A 8 13.77 12.61 -12.05
C VAL A 8 13.69 12.05 -10.63
N TRP A 9 14.76 12.16 -9.84
CA TRP A 9 14.71 11.76 -8.42
C TRP A 9 13.75 12.63 -7.61
N ALA A 10 13.76 13.95 -7.81
CA ALA A 10 12.84 14.85 -7.12
C ALA A 10 11.36 14.54 -7.45
N GLN A 11 11.07 14.21 -8.71
CA GLN A 11 9.74 13.76 -9.13
C GLN A 11 9.33 12.45 -8.44
N ALA A 12 10.24 11.49 -8.32
CA ALA A 12 9.99 10.24 -7.61
C ALA A 12 9.74 10.44 -6.11
N VAL A 13 10.48 11.34 -5.47
CA VAL A 13 10.24 11.71 -4.07
C VAL A 13 8.88 12.39 -3.91
N GLN A 14 8.54 13.34 -4.77
CA GLN A 14 7.24 14.02 -4.71
C GLN A 14 6.08 13.04 -4.88
N ARG A 15 6.15 12.15 -5.87
CA ARG A 15 5.10 11.14 -6.07
C ARG A 15 5.03 10.15 -4.91
N ALA A 16 6.17 9.79 -4.31
CA ALA A 16 6.21 8.98 -3.11
C ALA A 16 5.58 9.67 -1.89
N ASP A 17 5.76 10.98 -1.73
CA ASP A 17 5.08 11.77 -0.67
C ASP A 17 3.56 11.71 -0.84
N GLU A 18 3.05 11.90 -2.05
CA GLU A 18 1.62 11.83 -2.38
C GLU A 18 1.01 10.47 -2.02
N ILE A 19 1.69 9.39 -2.41
CA ILE A 19 1.24 8.02 -2.11
C ILE A 19 1.33 7.73 -0.61
N ALA A 20 2.44 8.09 0.04
CA ALA A 20 2.65 7.84 1.47
C ALA A 20 1.58 8.53 2.33
N ALA A 21 1.13 9.72 1.94
CA ALA A 21 0.06 10.45 2.63
C ALA A 21 -1.27 9.66 2.70
N LEU A 22 -1.56 8.82 1.70
CA LEU A 22 -2.77 7.98 1.65
C LEU A 22 -2.68 6.77 2.60
N GLY A 23 -1.47 6.33 2.96
CA GLY A 23 -1.24 5.21 3.88
C GLY A 23 -1.49 5.53 5.37
N HIS A 24 -1.75 6.79 5.73
CA HIS A 24 -1.96 7.26 7.12
C HIS A 24 -0.80 6.92 8.09
N HIS A 25 0.44 6.93 7.59
CA HIS A 25 1.64 6.71 8.41
C HIS A 25 2.17 8.03 9.00
N PRO A 26 2.88 8.01 10.15
CA PRO A 26 3.43 9.22 10.75
C PRO A 26 4.52 9.84 9.86
N ALA A 27 4.20 10.97 9.22
CA ALA A 27 5.06 11.65 8.25
C ALA A 27 6.41 12.10 8.85
N ASP A 28 6.38 12.61 10.08
CA ASP A 28 7.55 13.15 10.79
C ASP A 28 8.24 12.10 11.67
N SER A 29 8.58 10.97 11.06
CA SER A 29 9.27 9.88 11.73
C SER A 29 10.27 9.18 10.81
N TRP A 30 11.19 8.42 11.41
CA TRP A 30 12.09 7.55 10.65
C TRP A 30 11.34 6.55 9.77
N ASP A 31 10.22 6.00 10.24
CA ASP A 31 9.38 5.10 9.44
C ASP A 31 8.72 5.85 8.28
N GLY A 32 8.22 7.07 8.51
CA GLY A 32 7.64 7.92 7.47
C GLY A 32 8.65 8.29 6.39
N ARG A 33 9.89 8.64 6.75
CA ARG A 33 10.98 8.84 5.79
C ARG A 33 11.29 7.56 5.02
N ALA A 34 11.38 6.43 5.72
CA ALA A 34 11.71 5.16 5.09
C ALA A 34 10.65 4.66 4.12
N ILE A 35 9.36 4.80 4.44
CA ILE A 35 8.25 4.46 3.55
C ILE A 35 8.36 5.26 2.26
N ARG A 36 8.57 6.57 2.36
CA ARG A 36 8.76 7.45 1.20
C ARG A 36 10.00 7.09 0.38
N GLY A 37 11.12 6.77 1.05
CA GLY A 37 12.32 6.32 0.38
C GLY A 37 12.12 5.02 -0.42
N VAL A 38 11.48 4.01 0.17
CA VAL A 38 11.14 2.74 -0.51
C VAL A 38 10.24 2.98 -1.73
N LEU A 39 9.22 3.84 -1.58
CA LEU A 39 8.32 4.24 -2.67
C LEU A 39 9.10 4.97 -3.78
N ALA A 40 9.92 5.96 -3.45
CA ALA A 40 10.68 6.74 -4.42
C ALA A 40 11.67 5.87 -5.21
N VAL A 41 12.36 4.93 -4.54
CA VAL A 41 13.24 3.96 -5.21
C VAL A 41 12.44 3.07 -6.16
N THR A 42 11.30 2.54 -5.70
CA THR A 42 10.44 1.67 -6.50
C THR A 42 9.96 2.41 -7.76
N LEU A 43 9.40 3.60 -7.60
CA LEU A 43 8.89 4.42 -8.70
C LEU A 43 9.99 4.80 -9.70
N LEU A 44 11.14 5.26 -9.23
CA LEU A 44 12.27 5.64 -10.08
C LEU A 44 12.76 4.45 -10.95
N VAL A 45 12.92 3.29 -10.32
CA VAL A 45 13.44 2.10 -11.02
C VAL A 45 12.40 1.58 -12.02
N LEU A 46 11.12 1.57 -11.65
CA LEU A 46 10.05 1.19 -12.57
C LEU A 46 9.94 2.15 -13.75
N ALA A 47 9.97 3.46 -13.52
CA ALA A 47 10.00 4.49 -14.57
C ALA A 47 11.14 4.23 -15.57
N THR A 48 12.34 3.95 -15.05
CA THR A 48 13.53 3.64 -15.85
C THR A 48 13.35 2.35 -16.66
N ARG A 49 12.87 1.27 -16.04
CA ARG A 49 12.65 -0.04 -16.71
C ARG A 49 11.58 0.06 -17.80
N GLN A 50 10.51 0.79 -17.54
CA GLN A 50 9.38 0.99 -18.46
C GLN A 50 9.67 2.05 -19.53
N LYS A 51 10.76 2.84 -19.37
CA LYS A 51 11.11 3.98 -20.21
C LYS A 51 9.98 5.02 -20.27
N ARG A 52 9.42 5.34 -19.11
CA ARG A 52 8.34 6.31 -18.96
C ARG A 52 8.67 7.32 -17.86
N PRO A 53 8.04 8.51 -17.88
CA PRO A 53 8.12 9.44 -16.76
C PRO A 53 7.61 8.83 -15.45
N VAL A 54 8.07 9.35 -14.31
CA VAL A 54 7.73 8.79 -12.99
C VAL A 54 6.23 8.92 -12.69
N GLU A 55 5.62 10.00 -13.15
CA GLU A 55 4.18 10.27 -13.06
C GLU A 55 3.32 9.29 -13.87
N GLU A 56 3.89 8.61 -14.87
CA GLU A 56 3.20 7.60 -15.68
C GLU A 56 3.41 6.16 -15.17
N VAL A 57 4.17 5.96 -14.09
CA VAL A 57 4.35 4.64 -13.49
C VAL A 57 3.02 4.18 -12.91
N ASP A 58 2.52 3.06 -13.44
CA ASP A 58 1.27 2.45 -12.99
C ASP A 58 1.35 2.01 -11.52
N THR A 59 0.39 2.46 -10.72
CA THR A 59 0.26 2.16 -9.29
C THR A 59 0.10 0.65 -9.05
N GLY A 60 -0.56 -0.07 -9.97
CA GLY A 60 -0.64 -1.54 -9.93
C GLY A 60 0.73 -2.22 -10.00
N SER A 61 1.62 -1.71 -10.85
CA SER A 61 3.00 -2.22 -11.00
C SER A 61 3.81 -1.98 -9.72
N ALA A 62 3.69 -0.80 -9.11
CA ALA A 62 4.32 -0.51 -7.82
C ALA A 62 3.81 -1.46 -6.72
N LEU A 63 2.50 -1.72 -6.67
CA LEU A 63 1.91 -2.62 -5.68
C LEU A 63 2.39 -4.05 -5.87
N TRP A 64 2.43 -4.54 -7.12
CA TRP A 64 2.89 -5.90 -7.43
C TRP A 64 4.31 -6.13 -6.91
N HIS A 65 5.23 -5.18 -7.15
CA HIS A 65 6.63 -5.31 -6.72
C HIS A 65 6.78 -5.26 -5.21
N LEU A 66 6.07 -4.35 -4.52
CA LEU A 66 6.12 -4.27 -3.06
C LEU A 66 5.48 -5.49 -2.38
N ALA A 67 4.47 -6.10 -3.01
CA ALA A 67 3.82 -7.31 -2.51
C ALA A 67 4.74 -8.54 -2.52
N GLN A 68 5.80 -8.55 -3.34
CA GLN A 68 6.83 -9.60 -3.31
C GLN A 68 7.77 -9.48 -2.09
N GLY A 69 7.64 -8.40 -1.32
CA GLY A 69 8.37 -8.19 -0.07
C GLY A 69 9.76 -7.56 -0.23
N PRO A 70 10.54 -7.48 0.87
CA PRO A 70 11.79 -6.74 0.92
C PRO A 70 12.83 -7.16 -0.12
N THR A 71 12.92 -8.46 -0.45
CA THR A 71 13.86 -8.97 -1.46
C THR A 71 13.69 -8.29 -2.82
N MET A 72 12.45 -8.09 -3.27
CA MET A 72 12.18 -7.39 -4.52
C MET A 72 12.59 -5.91 -4.46
N VAL A 73 12.47 -5.26 -3.30
CA VAL A 73 12.94 -3.88 -3.12
C VAL A 73 14.46 -3.78 -3.18
N TYR A 74 15.19 -4.78 -2.66
CA TYR A 74 16.64 -4.88 -2.86
C TYR A 74 17.01 -5.03 -4.35
N GLU A 75 16.33 -5.92 -5.08
CA GLU A 75 16.55 -6.09 -6.53
C GLU A 75 16.25 -4.81 -7.33
N LEU A 76 15.25 -4.03 -6.92
CA LEU A 76 14.99 -2.71 -7.50
C LEU A 76 16.14 -1.74 -7.18
N GLY A 77 16.56 -1.67 -5.92
CA GLY A 77 17.63 -0.80 -5.47
C GLY A 77 18.99 -1.09 -6.12
N ASP A 78 19.28 -2.33 -6.49
CA ASP A 78 20.48 -2.68 -7.28
C ASP A 78 20.49 -2.00 -8.66
N GLY A 79 19.32 -1.64 -9.20
CA GLY A 79 19.19 -0.83 -10.40
C GLY A 79 19.70 0.61 -10.26
N LEU A 80 19.98 1.09 -9.04
CA LEU A 80 20.40 2.45 -8.76
C LEU A 80 21.92 2.69 -8.88
N GLN A 81 22.71 1.70 -9.31
CA GLN A 81 24.18 1.84 -9.41
C GLN A 81 24.62 3.09 -10.17
N LEU A 82 23.89 3.44 -11.24
CA LEU A 82 24.18 4.61 -12.09
C LEU A 82 23.36 5.87 -11.73
N ALA A 83 22.63 5.87 -10.61
CA ALA A 83 21.79 7.00 -10.18
C ALA A 83 22.62 8.22 -9.73
N ALA A 84 21.95 9.32 -9.39
CA ALA A 84 22.60 10.49 -8.79
C ALA A 84 23.10 10.15 -7.36
N ASP A 85 24.07 10.93 -6.86
CA ASP A 85 24.64 10.72 -5.50
C ASP A 85 23.58 10.78 -4.40
N VAL A 86 22.63 11.70 -4.51
CA VAL A 86 21.51 11.84 -3.55
C VAL A 86 20.64 10.58 -3.49
N THR A 87 20.39 9.95 -4.65
CA THR A 87 19.64 8.70 -4.73
C THR A 87 20.41 7.54 -4.11
N ARG A 88 21.72 7.45 -4.37
CA ARG A 88 22.59 6.44 -3.74
C ARG A 88 22.69 6.63 -2.23
N ALA A 89 22.74 7.87 -1.75
CA ALA A 89 22.78 8.17 -0.33
C ALA A 89 21.47 7.76 0.37
N GLU A 90 20.32 8.02 -0.25
CA GLU A 90 19.03 7.56 0.29
C GLU A 90 18.95 6.03 0.30
N TRP A 91 19.36 5.36 -0.78
CA TRP A 91 19.41 3.89 -0.81
C TRP A 91 20.32 3.32 0.28
N ALA A 92 21.52 3.87 0.47
CA ALA A 92 22.43 3.48 1.53
C ALA A 92 21.82 3.67 2.94
N TRP A 93 21.02 4.72 3.13
CA TRP A 93 20.30 4.95 4.38
C TRP A 93 19.17 3.94 4.61
N LEU A 94 18.50 3.48 3.54
CA LEU A 94 17.42 2.49 3.61
C LEU A 94 17.93 1.07 3.92
N ILE A 95 19.08 0.67 3.39
CA ILE A 95 19.61 -0.70 3.54
C ILE A 95 20.53 -0.89 4.74
N ARG A 96 20.96 0.18 5.41
CA ARG A 96 21.81 0.05 6.60
C ARG A 96 21.00 -0.47 7.79
N SER A 97 21.64 -1.26 8.64
CA SER A 97 21.08 -1.60 9.94
C SER A 97 20.83 -0.34 10.77
N TRP A 98 19.73 -0.38 11.49
CA TRP A 98 19.19 0.73 12.23
C TRP A 98 19.60 0.62 13.70
N PRO A 99 20.03 1.71 14.37
CA PRO A 99 20.35 1.64 15.79
C PRO A 99 19.07 1.34 16.59
N ARG A 100 19.16 0.44 17.57
CA ARG A 100 18.04 0.11 18.47
C ARG A 100 17.59 1.33 19.27
N GLU A 101 18.56 2.12 19.70
CA GLU A 101 18.39 3.35 20.49
C GLU A 101 19.17 4.49 19.79
N PRO A 102 18.59 5.14 18.77
CA PRO A 102 19.22 6.30 18.16
C PRO A 102 19.30 7.47 19.14
N SER A 103 20.44 8.16 19.17
CA SER A 103 20.48 9.50 19.73
C SER A 103 19.71 10.47 18.81
N LEU A 104 19.12 11.53 19.38
CA LEU A 104 18.41 12.57 18.62
C LEU A 104 19.29 13.22 17.54
N ALA A 105 20.61 13.34 17.79
CA ALA A 105 21.57 13.88 16.83
C ALA A 105 21.76 12.98 15.60
N ASN A 106 21.71 11.65 15.78
CA ASN A 106 21.85 10.69 14.68
C ASN A 106 20.52 10.46 13.94
N SER A 107 19.42 11.01 14.45
CA SER A 107 18.10 10.89 13.86
C SER A 107 17.60 12.13 13.15
N ASP A 108 18.45 13.15 12.96
CA ASP A 108 18.07 14.46 12.44
C ASP A 108 16.89 15.06 13.24
N GLY A 109 16.81 14.74 14.54
CA GLY A 109 15.71 15.11 15.42
C GLY A 109 14.41 14.30 15.23
N MET A 110 14.33 13.38 14.28
CA MET A 110 13.13 12.57 14.05
C MET A 110 13.00 11.43 15.08
N PRO A 111 11.78 11.16 15.59
CA PRO A 111 11.53 10.00 16.44
C PRO A 111 11.48 8.70 15.63
N ARG A 112 11.75 7.57 16.32
CA ARG A 112 11.33 6.24 15.88
C ARG A 112 9.80 6.16 16.00
N GLY A 113 9.12 5.79 14.92
CA GLY A 113 7.69 5.50 14.90
C GLY A 113 7.43 4.01 15.15
N ILE A 114 6.72 3.38 14.22
CA ILE A 114 6.09 2.06 14.39
C ILE A 114 7.13 0.93 14.51
N GLY A 115 8.28 1.01 13.82
CA GLY A 115 9.36 0.03 13.88
C GLY A 115 10.26 0.09 15.12
N ARG A 116 9.82 0.72 16.22
CA ARG A 116 10.65 1.01 17.40
C ARG A 116 11.43 -0.22 17.89
N GLY A 117 12.75 -0.06 18.02
CA GLY A 117 13.66 -1.07 18.57
C GLY A 117 14.15 -2.12 17.57
N SER A 118 13.61 -2.17 16.34
CA SER A 118 14.12 -3.07 15.30
C SER A 118 15.49 -2.59 14.80
N PRO A 119 16.53 -3.46 14.82
CA PRO A 119 17.82 -3.15 14.23
C PRO A 119 17.89 -3.43 12.73
N LEU A 120 16.83 -3.98 12.15
CA LEU A 120 16.80 -4.39 10.75
C LEU A 120 16.86 -3.16 9.82
N PRO A 121 17.39 -3.33 8.60
CA PRO A 121 17.28 -2.32 7.55
C PRO A 121 15.87 -1.77 7.39
N ALA A 122 15.76 -0.51 7.00
CA ALA A 122 14.49 0.16 6.79
C ALA A 122 13.61 -0.62 5.81
N VAL A 123 14.22 -1.08 4.71
CA VAL A 123 13.56 -1.90 3.67
C VAL A 123 12.85 -3.11 4.28
N ASP A 124 13.51 -3.84 5.17
CA ASP A 124 12.94 -5.04 5.79
C ASP A 124 11.77 -4.74 6.74
N VAL A 125 11.78 -3.54 7.33
CA VAL A 125 10.76 -3.13 8.31
C VAL A 125 9.55 -2.51 7.61
N VAL A 126 9.76 -1.64 6.62
CA VAL A 126 8.70 -0.74 6.11
C VAL A 126 8.10 -1.15 4.76
N THR A 127 8.65 -2.15 4.07
CA THR A 127 8.14 -2.55 2.74
C THR A 127 6.65 -2.86 2.73
N HIS A 128 6.14 -3.53 3.77
CA HIS A 128 4.71 -3.82 3.87
C HIS A 128 3.85 -2.54 4.05
N TRP A 129 4.34 -1.55 4.80
CA TRP A 129 3.65 -0.26 4.95
C TRP A 129 3.71 0.58 3.67
N ALA A 130 4.84 0.56 2.95
CA ALA A 130 4.91 1.12 1.61
C ALA A 130 3.88 0.46 0.67
N GLY A 131 3.77 -0.87 0.71
CA GLY A 131 2.75 -1.61 -0.04
C GLY A 131 1.32 -1.19 0.33
N SER A 132 1.04 -1.01 1.63
CA SER A 132 -0.26 -0.53 2.12
C SER A 132 -0.58 0.87 1.62
N ALA A 133 0.40 1.77 1.55
CA ALA A 133 0.23 3.10 0.98
C ALA A 133 -0.07 3.05 -0.53
N VAL A 134 0.63 2.20 -1.30
CA VAL A 134 0.32 2.01 -2.73
C VAL A 134 -1.07 1.39 -2.92
N GLN A 135 -1.48 0.47 -2.05
CA GLN A 135 -2.81 -0.12 -2.10
C GLN A 135 -3.92 0.91 -1.82
N ALA A 136 -3.67 1.85 -0.91
CA ALA A 136 -4.57 2.99 -0.68
C ALA A 136 -4.63 3.91 -1.91
N ALA A 137 -3.49 4.21 -2.55
CA ALA A 137 -3.44 4.96 -3.81
C ALA A 137 -4.18 4.25 -4.95
N LEU A 138 -4.03 2.94 -5.07
CA LEU A 138 -4.75 2.17 -6.09
C LEU A 138 -6.27 2.20 -5.87
N ALA A 139 -6.71 2.21 -4.61
CA ALA A 139 -8.12 2.30 -4.25
C ALA A 139 -8.74 3.69 -4.48
N THR A 140 -7.93 4.75 -4.59
CA THR A 140 -8.43 6.08 -5.01
C THR A 140 -8.50 6.19 -6.53
N GLU A 141 -7.61 5.51 -7.25
CA GLU A 141 -7.59 5.46 -8.72
C GLU A 141 -8.67 4.53 -9.30
N ARG A 142 -8.96 3.43 -8.61
CA ARG A 142 -9.93 2.41 -9.03
C ARG A 142 -10.96 2.25 -7.91
N PRO A 143 -12.27 2.39 -8.17
CA PRO A 143 -13.30 2.19 -7.15
C PRO A 143 -13.14 0.81 -6.50
N ALA A 144 -12.59 0.79 -5.29
CA ALA A 144 -12.30 -0.45 -4.60
C ALA A 144 -13.54 -1.02 -3.90
N GLY A 145 -14.63 -0.25 -3.80
CA GLY A 145 -15.85 -0.63 -3.13
C GLY A 145 -15.84 -0.29 -1.65
N LEU A 146 -15.50 -1.26 -0.79
CA LEU A 146 -15.45 -1.05 0.66
C LEU A 146 -14.19 -0.29 1.06
N THR A 147 -14.37 0.73 1.90
CA THR A 147 -13.27 1.52 2.43
C THR A 147 -12.59 0.81 3.61
N PRO A 148 -11.28 1.01 3.82
CA PRO A 148 -10.62 0.60 5.05
C PRO A 148 -11.38 1.10 6.28
N ARG A 149 -11.38 0.29 7.35
CA ARG A 149 -12.12 0.47 8.59
C ARG A 149 -13.63 0.26 8.52
N THR A 150 -14.16 -0.10 7.36
CA THR A 150 -15.57 -0.52 7.27
C THR A 150 -15.78 -1.75 8.14
N ARG A 151 -16.75 -1.70 9.05
CA ARG A 151 -17.16 -2.87 9.84
C ARG A 151 -17.98 -3.81 9.00
N VAL A 152 -17.77 -5.10 9.23
CA VAL A 152 -18.29 -6.13 8.37
C VAL A 152 -18.75 -7.35 9.16
N GLN A 153 -19.74 -8.08 8.64
CA GLN A 153 -20.10 -9.42 9.08
C GLN A 153 -19.91 -10.39 7.93
N VAL A 154 -19.35 -11.58 8.19
CA VAL A 154 -19.23 -12.65 7.21
C VAL A 154 -20.48 -13.51 7.26
N ILE A 155 -21.03 -13.86 6.10
CA ILE A 155 -22.32 -14.56 5.98
C ILE A 155 -22.22 -15.97 5.38
N GLY A 156 -21.00 -16.47 5.15
CA GLY A 156 -20.78 -17.79 4.56
C GLY A 156 -19.33 -18.23 4.62
N GLY A 157 -19.09 -19.52 4.45
CA GLY A 157 -17.76 -20.13 4.53
C GLY A 157 -17.34 -20.44 5.97
N GLU A 158 -16.04 -20.68 6.19
CA GLU A 158 -15.48 -21.07 7.51
C GLU A 158 -15.70 -19.99 8.58
N ASP A 159 -15.77 -18.73 8.18
CA ASP A 159 -15.86 -17.56 9.06
C ASP A 159 -17.30 -17.01 9.18
N GLU A 160 -18.33 -17.74 8.74
CA GLU A 160 -19.74 -17.33 8.84
C GLU A 160 -20.16 -16.86 10.25
N GLY A 161 -20.91 -15.77 10.30
CA GLY A 161 -21.40 -15.11 11.51
C GLY A 161 -20.38 -14.18 12.19
N ARG A 162 -19.08 -14.25 11.83
CA ARG A 162 -18.03 -13.44 12.46
C ARG A 162 -18.08 -12.00 11.98
N THR A 163 -17.78 -11.08 12.89
CA THR A 163 -17.64 -9.66 12.58
C THR A 163 -16.19 -9.24 12.56
N GLY A 164 -15.85 -8.30 11.69
CA GLY A 164 -14.51 -7.79 11.54
C GLY A 164 -14.50 -6.38 10.94
N GLU A 165 -13.31 -5.97 10.54
CA GLU A 165 -13.04 -4.67 9.95
C GLU A 165 -12.23 -4.87 8.66
N VAL A 166 -12.63 -4.22 7.57
CA VAL A 166 -11.86 -4.19 6.32
C VAL A 166 -10.54 -3.49 6.59
N VAL A 167 -9.44 -4.17 6.33
CA VAL A 167 -8.12 -3.55 6.31
C VAL A 167 -7.86 -2.94 4.95
N ALA A 168 -7.99 -3.74 3.90
CA ALA A 168 -7.61 -3.31 2.56
C ALA A 168 -8.22 -4.21 1.45
N PRO A 169 -8.37 -3.72 0.22
CA PRO A 169 -8.93 -4.49 -0.90
C PRO A 169 -7.94 -5.54 -1.44
N ALA A 170 -8.38 -6.77 -1.68
CA ALA A 170 -7.55 -7.85 -2.20
C ALA A 170 -7.57 -7.87 -3.74
N TRP A 171 -6.53 -7.30 -4.33
CA TRP A 171 -6.34 -7.23 -5.77
C TRP A 171 -5.76 -8.52 -6.35
N LEU A 172 -6.18 -8.87 -7.57
CA LEU A 172 -5.58 -9.97 -8.31
C LEU A 172 -4.32 -9.50 -9.03
N MET A 173 -3.24 -10.26 -8.91
CA MET A 173 -1.94 -9.93 -9.49
C MET A 173 -1.80 -10.58 -10.87
N ASP A 174 -1.27 -9.82 -11.82
CA ASP A 174 -0.82 -10.29 -13.13
C ASP A 174 0.70 -10.44 -13.09
N ASP A 175 1.18 -11.67 -12.88
CA ASP A 175 2.61 -11.97 -12.78
C ASP A 175 3.35 -11.84 -14.11
N GLU A 176 2.64 -12.02 -15.24
CA GLU A 176 3.23 -11.89 -16.58
C GLU A 176 3.58 -10.41 -16.85
N ASN A 177 2.62 -9.52 -16.58
CA ASN A 177 2.80 -8.08 -16.76
C ASN A 177 3.36 -7.36 -15.52
N ARG A 178 3.52 -8.08 -14.41
CA ARG A 178 4.01 -7.58 -13.10
C ARG A 178 3.24 -6.37 -12.60
N THR A 179 1.91 -6.46 -12.67
CA THR A 179 0.98 -5.41 -12.25
C THR A 179 -0.25 -6.03 -11.59
N VAL A 180 -1.20 -5.20 -11.18
CA VAL A 180 -2.53 -5.61 -10.74
C VAL A 180 -3.46 -5.73 -11.94
N MET A 181 -4.17 -6.85 -12.04
CA MET A 181 -5.17 -7.09 -13.08
C MET A 181 -6.22 -5.98 -13.11
N ALA A 182 -6.76 -5.72 -14.31
CA ALA A 182 -7.85 -4.77 -14.48
C ALA A 182 -9.14 -5.26 -13.79
N GLY A 183 -9.99 -4.31 -13.38
CA GLY A 183 -11.26 -4.58 -12.73
C GLY A 183 -11.26 -4.28 -11.22
N PRO A 184 -12.38 -4.56 -10.53
CA PRO A 184 -12.50 -4.36 -9.09
C PRO A 184 -11.66 -5.37 -8.30
N PRO A 185 -11.39 -5.12 -7.00
CA PRO A 185 -10.72 -6.09 -6.16
C PRO A 185 -11.53 -7.39 -6.07
N THR A 186 -10.82 -8.52 -6.04
CA THR A 186 -11.42 -9.87 -5.96
C THR A 186 -11.80 -10.30 -4.55
N GLY A 187 -11.57 -9.44 -3.56
CA GLY A 187 -11.92 -9.66 -2.18
C GLY A 187 -11.47 -8.51 -1.29
N TYR A 188 -11.50 -8.73 0.03
CA TYR A 188 -10.96 -7.80 1.02
C TYR A 188 -10.24 -8.55 2.11
N GLU A 189 -9.15 -7.98 2.60
CA GLU A 189 -8.55 -8.41 3.84
C GLU A 189 -9.39 -7.90 5.02
N VAL A 190 -9.81 -8.81 5.90
CA VAL A 190 -10.62 -8.52 7.08
C VAL A 190 -9.87 -8.96 8.34
N VAL A 191 -9.82 -8.08 9.33
CA VAL A 191 -9.39 -8.41 10.70
C VAL A 191 -10.63 -8.71 11.53
N PHE A 192 -10.74 -9.92 12.05
CA PHE A 192 -11.89 -10.29 12.89
C PHE A 192 -11.80 -9.72 14.30
N THR A 193 -12.94 -9.29 14.83
CA THR A 193 -13.05 -8.86 16.23
C THR A 193 -12.89 -10.09 17.11
N ILE A 194 -11.89 -10.05 18.00
CA ILE A 194 -11.64 -11.16 18.91
C ILE A 194 -12.58 -11.03 20.12
N PRO A 195 -13.31 -12.08 20.51
CA PRO A 195 -14.03 -12.09 21.77
C PRO A 195 -13.07 -11.90 22.97
N PRO A 196 -13.51 -11.25 24.06
CA PRO A 196 -12.69 -11.11 25.26
C PRO A 196 -12.19 -12.47 25.74
N GLY A 197 -10.87 -12.62 25.90
CA GLY A 197 -10.24 -13.86 26.40
C GLY A 197 -9.77 -14.86 25.35
N GLN A 198 -10.01 -14.62 24.06
CA GLN A 198 -9.33 -15.35 22.97
C GLN A 198 -8.12 -14.54 22.47
N GLY A 199 -7.06 -15.25 22.04
CA GLY A 199 -5.78 -14.67 21.61
C GLY A 199 -5.82 -14.02 20.21
N VAL A 200 -4.63 -13.66 19.71
CA VAL A 200 -4.25 -12.94 18.46
C VAL A 200 -5.34 -12.77 17.39
N ALA A 201 -5.49 -11.53 16.91
CA ALA A 201 -6.43 -11.17 15.85
C ALA A 201 -6.18 -12.01 14.58
N ARG A 202 -7.23 -12.68 14.08
CA ARG A 202 -7.17 -13.43 12.82
C ARG A 202 -7.41 -12.45 11.66
N ARG A 203 -6.47 -12.43 10.72
CA ARG A 203 -6.58 -11.74 9.42
C ARG A 203 -6.89 -12.79 8.36
N ALA A 204 -7.87 -12.52 7.51
CA ALA A 204 -8.23 -13.41 6.42
C ALA A 204 -8.66 -12.62 5.18
N VAL A 205 -8.34 -13.15 4.00
CA VAL A 205 -8.81 -12.60 2.73
C VAL A 205 -10.17 -13.22 2.41
N MET A 206 -11.19 -12.36 2.35
CA MET A 206 -12.56 -12.73 2.02
C MET A 206 -12.79 -12.50 0.52
N PRO A 207 -12.92 -13.54 -0.31
CA PRO A 207 -13.16 -13.37 -1.75
C PRO A 207 -14.58 -12.86 -2.02
N ILE A 208 -14.74 -12.09 -3.10
CA ILE A 208 -16.06 -11.82 -3.70
C ILE A 208 -16.47 -13.10 -4.45
N ARG A 209 -17.55 -13.77 -4.05
CA ARG A 209 -18.15 -14.87 -4.82
C ARG A 209 -19.53 -14.46 -5.30
N ASP A 210 -19.85 -14.71 -6.57
CA ASP A 210 -21.15 -14.41 -7.19
C ASP A 210 -21.61 -12.94 -7.06
N GLY A 211 -20.66 -12.00 -6.97
CA GLY A 211 -20.97 -10.59 -6.72
C GLY A 211 -21.49 -10.33 -5.29
N GLU A 212 -21.25 -11.24 -4.36
CA GLU A 212 -21.66 -11.14 -2.97
C GLU A 212 -20.44 -11.07 -2.06
N ILE A 213 -20.27 -9.91 -1.45
CA ILE A 213 -19.68 -9.81 -0.14
C ILE A 213 -20.79 -9.29 0.74
N ARG A 214 -21.60 -10.17 1.36
CA ARG A 214 -22.62 -9.64 2.27
C ARG A 214 -21.93 -9.32 3.58
N ILE A 215 -21.52 -8.06 3.63
CA ILE A 215 -20.89 -7.39 4.74
C ILE A 215 -21.91 -6.38 5.22
N GLU A 216 -22.43 -6.58 6.43
CA GLU A 216 -23.27 -5.57 7.07
C GLU A 216 -22.37 -4.44 7.59
N ALA A 217 -22.51 -3.26 6.99
CA ALA A 217 -22.00 -2.01 7.54
C ALA A 217 -23.16 -1.23 8.18
N PRO A 218 -22.97 -0.59 9.35
CA PRO A 218 -23.95 0.34 9.87
C PRO A 218 -24.05 1.54 8.92
N GLY A 219 -25.24 1.73 8.34
CA GLY A 219 -25.59 2.92 7.57
C GLY A 219 -25.55 4.17 8.44
N SER A 220 -25.54 5.33 7.80
CA SER A 220 -25.45 6.66 8.46
C SER A 220 -26.59 6.97 9.45
N HIS A 221 -27.62 6.12 9.51
CA HIS A 221 -28.80 6.25 10.36
C HIS A 221 -29.05 5.01 11.25
N GLY A 222 -28.08 4.08 11.36
CA GLY A 222 -28.21 2.86 12.17
C GLY A 222 -28.90 1.68 11.48
N GLU A 223 -29.12 1.77 10.17
CA GLU A 223 -29.64 0.67 9.35
C GLU A 223 -28.51 -0.30 8.95
N HIS A 224 -28.80 -1.60 8.81
CA HIS A 224 -27.82 -2.58 8.32
C HIS A 224 -27.89 -2.61 6.79
N VAL A 225 -26.83 -2.19 6.10
CA VAL A 225 -26.78 -2.19 4.62
C VAL A 225 -26.02 -3.42 4.15
N ILE A 226 -26.69 -4.27 3.37
CA ILE A 226 -26.05 -5.35 2.62
C ILE A 226 -25.45 -4.72 1.36
N ILE A 227 -24.14 -4.54 1.34
CA ILE A 227 -23.44 -4.06 0.13
C ILE A 227 -23.28 -5.23 -0.83
N ARG A 228 -23.92 -5.18 -2.00
CA ARG A 228 -23.73 -6.19 -3.04
C ARG A 228 -22.65 -5.67 -4.00
N ALA A 229 -21.85 -6.55 -4.59
CA ALA A 229 -20.81 -6.11 -5.52
C ALA A 229 -21.37 -5.36 -6.74
N LYS A 230 -22.59 -5.70 -7.17
CA LYS A 230 -23.34 -4.96 -8.19
C LYS A 230 -23.70 -3.52 -7.78
N ASP A 231 -23.77 -3.24 -6.48
CA ASP A 231 -24.03 -1.89 -5.95
C ASP A 231 -22.73 -1.07 -5.86
N LEU A 232 -21.58 -1.68 -6.18
CA LEU A 232 -20.25 -1.06 -6.25
C LEU A 232 -19.81 -0.79 -7.70
N GLU A 233 -20.61 -1.20 -8.69
CA GLU A 233 -20.39 -0.83 -10.08
C GLU A 233 -20.61 0.68 -10.25
N PRO A 234 -19.68 1.42 -10.89
CA PRO A 234 -19.93 2.82 -11.19
C PRO A 234 -21.20 2.91 -12.05
N GLU A 235 -22.14 3.79 -11.70
CA GLU A 235 -23.33 4.04 -12.51
C GLU A 235 -22.88 4.28 -13.96
N GLU A 236 -23.34 3.43 -14.89
CA GLU A 236 -23.12 3.67 -16.31
C GLU A 236 -23.60 5.10 -16.60
N PRO A 237 -22.78 5.95 -17.26
CA PRO A 237 -23.22 7.28 -17.60
C PRO A 237 -24.49 7.15 -18.43
N VAL A 238 -25.60 7.62 -17.87
CA VAL A 238 -26.90 7.62 -18.55
C VAL A 238 -26.67 8.32 -19.89
N SER A 239 -26.67 7.55 -20.96
CA SER A 239 -26.59 8.09 -22.31
C SER A 239 -27.81 8.97 -22.48
N ALA A 240 -27.59 10.28 -22.44
CA ALA A 240 -28.58 11.29 -22.76
C ALA A 240 -29.02 11.03 -24.20
N SER A 241 -30.09 10.25 -24.32
CA SER A 241 -30.74 9.97 -25.59
C SER A 241 -31.49 11.25 -25.98
N GLN A 242 -31.09 11.81 -27.11
CA GLN A 242 -31.71 12.96 -27.78
C GLN A 242 -33.13 12.63 -28.26
#